data_AF-A0AA97CID2-F1
#
_entry.id   AF-A0AA97CID2-F1
#
_cell.length_a   1.000
_cell.length_b   1.000
_cell.length_c   1.000
_cell.angle_alpha   90.00
_cell.angle_beta   90.00
_cell.angle_gamma   90.00
#
_symmetry.space_group_name_H-M   'P 1'
#
loop_
_entity.id
_entity.type
_entity.pdbx_description
1 polymer ?
#
loop_
_entity_poly.entity_id
_entity_poly.type
_entity_poly.pdbx_seq_one_letter_code
_entity_poly.pdbx_strand_id
1 'polypeptide(L)'
;MKVIIFSLPNCQPCRMTKERLAANGVEFVEGSIEIHRELFRNMGFKSAPVVLVEPDAGEAVSWSGYRPDCIKALIDGKPEGDAISGYTRMCVMIEMREPELFSAPGEAK
;
A
#
# COMPACT_ATOMS: atom_id res chain seq x y z
N MET A 1 -11.14 -4.35 6.06
CA MET A 1 -10.33 -3.31 5.39
C MET A 1 -8.87 -3.74 5.40
N LYS A 2 -8.23 -3.73 4.23
CA LYS A 2 -6.86 -4.22 4.05
C LYS A 2 -6.00 -3.10 3.47
N VAL A 3 -4.87 -2.80 4.11
CA VAL A 3 -3.93 -1.77 3.67
C VAL A 3 -2.59 -2.43 3.35
N ILE A 4 -2.02 -2.12 2.20
CA ILE A 4 -0.75 -2.69 1.74
C ILE A 4 0.16 -1.55 1.32
N ILE A 5 1.36 -1.49 1.89
CA ILE A 5 2.35 -0.45 1.65
C ILE A 5 3.54 -1.10 0.98
N PHE A 6 3.72 -0.80 -0.29
CA PHE A 6 4.92 -1.17 -1.02
C PHE A 6 5.97 -0.08 -0.84
N SER A 7 7.11 -0.47 -0.27
CA SER A 7 8.22 0.41 0.06
C SER A 7 9.50 0.02 -0.68
N LEU A 8 10.47 0.95 -0.70
CA LEU A 8 11.83 0.75 -1.21
C LEU A 8 12.82 0.87 -0.05
N PRO A 9 13.98 0.18 -0.10
CA PRO A 9 15.04 0.39 0.88
C PRO A 9 15.53 1.84 0.83
N ASN A 10 15.91 2.39 1.98
CA ASN A 10 16.40 3.77 2.11
C ASN A 10 15.42 4.86 1.61
N CYS A 11 14.12 4.59 1.66
CA CYS A 11 13.08 5.54 1.28
C CYS A 11 12.51 6.28 2.51
N GLN A 12 12.96 7.53 2.73
CA GLN A 12 12.40 8.42 3.75
C GLN A 12 10.86 8.58 3.67
N PRO A 13 10.25 8.87 2.50
CA PRO A 13 8.79 9.03 2.43
C PRO A 13 8.03 7.73 2.76
N CYS A 14 8.62 6.58 2.46
CA CYS A 14 8.05 5.28 2.82
C CYS A 14 8.01 5.09 4.33
N ARG A 15 9.11 5.41 5.02
CA ARG A 15 9.19 5.34 6.48
C ARG A 15 8.18 6.27 7.14
N MET A 16 8.06 7.51 6.66
CA MET A 16 7.09 8.46 7.21
C MET A 16 5.63 8.00 7.08
N THR A 17 5.25 7.39 5.95
CA THR A 17 3.90 6.85 5.78
C THR A 17 3.62 5.73 6.78
N LYS A 18 4.57 4.80 6.94
CA LYS A 18 4.44 3.67 7.87
C LYS A 18 4.33 4.13 9.33
N GLU A 19 5.23 5.00 9.77
CA GLU A 19 5.20 5.53 11.13
C GLU A 19 3.87 6.24 11.42
N ARG A 20 3.32 6.97 10.45
CA ARG A 20 2.05 7.67 10.62
C ARG A 20 0.86 6.74 10.69
N LEU A 21 0.84 5.66 9.90
CA LEU A 21 -0.22 4.66 9.95
C LEU A 21 -0.15 3.84 11.23
N ALA A 22 1.04 3.38 11.62
CA ALA A 22 1.27 2.66 12.87
C ALA A 22 0.91 3.50 14.10
N ALA A 23 1.28 4.79 14.12
CA ALA A 23 0.93 5.71 15.21
C ALA A 23 -0.59 5.93 15.38
N ASN A 24 -1.39 5.67 14.33
CA ASN A 24 -2.84 5.74 14.38
C ASN A 24 -3.50 4.36 14.53
N GLY A 25 -2.72 3.30 14.78
CA GLY A 25 -3.24 1.94 14.98
C GLY A 25 -3.80 1.30 13.71
N VAL A 26 -3.41 1.77 12.52
CA VAL A 26 -3.85 1.18 11.26
C VAL A 26 -2.99 -0.05 10.96
N GLU A 27 -3.62 -1.21 10.86
CA GLU A 27 -2.95 -2.43 10.42
C GLU A 27 -2.66 -2.36 8.91
N PHE A 28 -1.39 -2.59 8.54
CA PHE A 28 -0.96 -2.62 7.15
C PHE A 28 0.04 -3.74 6.91
N VAL A 29 0.04 -4.23 5.68
CA VAL A 29 1.04 -5.18 5.16
C VAL A 29 2.14 -4.39 4.48
N GLU A 30 3.40 -4.69 4.78
CA GLU A 30 4.53 -4.12 4.06
C GLU A 30 4.98 -5.05 2.94
N GLY A 31 5.10 -4.52 1.73
CA GLY A 31 5.69 -5.20 0.57
C GLY A 31 6.95 -4.49 0.07
N SER A 32 7.86 -5.24 -0.53
CA SER A 32 9.03 -4.66 -1.19
C SER A 32 8.77 -4.40 -2.66
N ILE A 33 8.84 -3.13 -3.09
CA ILE A 33 8.77 -2.78 -4.52
C ILE A 33 9.92 -3.45 -5.29
N GLU A 34 11.07 -3.68 -4.64
CA GLU A 34 12.24 -4.32 -5.26
C GLU A 34 11.99 -5.74 -5.75
N ILE A 35 11.16 -6.51 -5.06
CA ILE A 35 10.81 -7.89 -5.44
C ILE A 35 9.89 -7.90 -6.67
N HIS A 36 9.10 -6.84 -6.83
CA HIS A 36 8.06 -6.73 -7.86
C HIS A 36 8.31 -5.59 -8.86
N ARG A 37 9.56 -5.14 -9.02
CA ARG A 37 9.89 -3.93 -9.81
C ARG A 37 9.28 -3.92 -11.19
N GLU A 38 9.22 -5.07 -11.86
CA GLU A 38 8.61 -5.22 -13.19
C GLU A 38 7.11 -4.93 -13.18
N LEU A 39 6.38 -5.36 -12.14
CA LEU A 39 4.94 -5.08 -11.99
C LEU A 39 4.71 -3.58 -11.76
N PHE A 40 5.43 -2.98 -10.80
CA PHE A 40 5.31 -1.55 -10.49
C PHE A 40 5.72 -0.68 -11.69
N ARG A 41 6.73 -1.09 -12.44
CA ARG A 41 7.18 -0.40 -13.65
C ARG A 41 6.17 -0.49 -14.80
N ASN A 42 5.60 -1.69 -15.03
CA ASN A 42 4.59 -1.87 -16.08
C ASN A 42 3.33 -1.04 -15.84
N MET A 43 2.99 -0.80 -14.58
CA MET A 43 1.85 0.04 -14.23
C MET A 43 2.17 1.53 -14.16
N GLY A 44 3.41 1.91 -14.46
CA GLY A 44 3.79 3.31 -14.61
C GLY A 44 3.97 4.06 -13.30
N PHE A 45 4.07 3.37 -12.17
CA PHE A 45 4.44 4.03 -10.93
C PHE A 45 5.90 4.48 -10.98
N LYS A 46 6.11 5.74 -10.62
CA LYS A 46 7.44 6.39 -10.63
C LYS A 46 7.92 6.78 -9.24
N SER A 47 7.04 6.70 -8.24
CA SER A 47 7.29 7.21 -6.90
C SER A 47 6.93 6.16 -5.86
N ALA A 48 7.81 6.01 -4.86
CA ALA A 48 7.54 5.25 -3.66
C ALA A 48 7.20 6.19 -2.49
N PRO A 49 6.42 5.77 -1.49
CA PRO A 49 5.75 4.45 -1.36
C PRO A 49 4.55 4.31 -2.30
N VAL A 50 4.16 3.09 -2.63
CA VAL A 50 2.85 2.81 -3.24
C VAL A 50 1.96 2.21 -2.17
N VAL A 51 0.81 2.84 -1.90
CA VAL A 51 -0.14 2.36 -0.91
C VAL A 51 -1.38 1.87 -1.64
N LEU A 52 -1.81 0.67 -1.31
CA LEU A 52 -3.08 0.09 -1.72
C LEU A 52 -4.00 -0.05 -0.52
N VAL A 53 -5.28 0.23 -0.77
CA VAL A 53 -6.32 0.13 0.23
C VAL A 53 -7.53 -0.55 -0.38
N GLU A 54 -7.90 -1.66 0.22
CA GLU A 54 -9.11 -2.40 -0.10
C GLU A 54 -10.10 -2.21 1.07
N PRO A 55 -11.08 -1.30 0.92
CA PRO A 55 -12.15 -1.16 1.91
C PRO A 55 -13.08 -2.39 1.88
N ASP A 56 -13.81 -2.62 2.98
CA ASP A 56 -14.80 -3.71 3.06
C ASP A 56 -15.99 -3.49 2.10
N ALA A 57 -16.31 -2.21 1.85
CA ALA A 57 -17.35 -1.79 0.94
C ALA A 57 -16.84 -0.61 0.11
N GLY A 58 -16.99 -0.70 -1.22
CA GLY A 58 -16.56 0.33 -2.16
C GLY A 58 -15.47 -0.17 -3.10
N GLU A 59 -14.87 0.77 -3.84
CA GLU A 59 -13.78 0.47 -4.77
C GLU A 59 -12.43 0.53 -4.08
N ALA A 60 -11.51 -0.35 -4.49
CA ALA A 60 -10.13 -0.29 -4.03
C ALA A 60 -9.47 0.99 -4.57
N VAL A 61 -8.72 1.66 -3.69
CA VAL A 61 -7.99 2.88 -4.04
C VAL A 61 -6.49 2.64 -3.89
N SER A 62 -5.70 3.35 -4.69
CA SER A 62 -4.26 3.44 -4.46
C SER A 62 -3.77 4.84 -4.68
N TRP A 63 -2.59 5.10 -4.14
CA TRP A 63 -1.79 6.25 -4.51
C TRP A 63 -0.32 5.88 -4.47
N SER A 64 0.48 6.71 -5.15
CA SER A 64 1.94 6.63 -5.11
C SER A 64 2.54 7.92 -4.57
N GLY A 65 3.66 7.79 -3.86
CA GLY A 65 4.32 8.89 -3.16
C GLY A 65 3.75 9.18 -1.77
N TYR A 66 4.40 10.11 -1.07
CA TYR A 66 3.96 10.57 0.25
C TYR A 66 2.79 11.55 0.11
N ARG A 67 1.58 11.09 0.44
CA ARG A 67 0.34 11.89 0.38
C ARG A 67 -0.30 11.96 1.77
N PRO A 68 -0.01 13.01 2.56
CA PRO A 68 -0.57 13.14 3.91
C PRO A 68 -2.09 13.25 3.92
N ASP A 69 -2.70 13.83 2.89
CA ASP A 69 -4.15 13.93 2.74
C ASP A 69 -4.80 12.54 2.63
N CYS A 70 -4.31 11.69 1.71
CA CYS A 70 -4.78 10.31 1.54
C CYS A 70 -4.55 9.47 2.80
N ILE A 71 -3.41 9.64 3.47
CA ILE A 71 -3.11 8.97 4.75
C ILE A 71 -4.12 9.37 5.82
N LYS A 72 -4.44 10.67 5.93
CA LYS A 72 -5.43 11.15 6.89
C LYS A 72 -6.82 10.61 6.58
N ALA A 73 -7.21 10.61 5.31
CA ALA A 73 -8.48 10.07 4.86
C ALA A 73 -8.59 8.57 5.17
N LEU A 74 -7.49 7.83 4.99
CA LEU A 74 -7.39 6.42 5.39
C LEU A 74 -7.64 6.22 6.89
N ILE A 75 -7.01 7.05 7.73
CA ILE A 75 -7.15 7.01 9.18
C ILE A 75 -8.59 7.36 9.61
N ASP A 76 -9.27 8.26 8.88
CA ASP A 76 -10.68 8.61 9.09
C ASP A 76 -11.66 7.50 8.63
N GLY A 77 -11.14 6.42 8.02
CA GLY A 77 -11.96 5.34 7.45
C GLY A 77 -12.60 5.68 6.10
N LYS A 78 -12.16 6.77 5.46
CA LYS A 78 -12.59 7.21 4.13
C LYS A 78 -11.39 7.23 3.19
N PRO A 79 -10.97 6.07 2.65
CA PRO A 79 -9.77 6.03 1.85
C PRO A 79 -9.95 6.86 0.56
N GLU A 80 -9.25 7.97 0.47
CA GLU A 80 -9.20 8.81 -0.72
C GLU A 80 -7.96 8.47 -1.56
N GLY A 81 -8.16 8.26 -2.85
CA GLY A 81 -7.09 7.95 -3.79
C GLY A 81 -7.62 7.77 -5.21
N ASP A 82 -6.74 7.36 -6.11
CA ASP A 82 -7.12 7.04 -7.47
C ASP A 82 -7.83 5.68 -7.48
N ALA A 83 -9.08 5.66 -7.96
CA ALA A 83 -9.85 4.44 -8.19
C ALA A 83 -9.13 3.63 -9.26
N ILE A 84 -8.88 2.35 -8.97
CA ILE A 84 -8.00 1.58 -9.82
C ILE A 84 -8.74 0.47 -10.57
N SER A 85 -9.08 0.74 -11.83
CA SER A 85 -9.85 -0.19 -12.68
C SER A 85 -9.07 -1.47 -13.13
N GLY A 86 -7.82 -1.68 -12.69
CA GLY A 86 -7.02 -2.86 -13.10
C GLY A 86 -6.04 -3.42 -12.06
N TYR A 87 -5.94 -2.79 -10.90
CA TYR A 87 -4.90 -3.12 -9.90
C TYR A 87 -5.30 -4.18 -8.90
N THR A 88 -6.59 -4.43 -8.68
CA THR A 88 -7.05 -5.58 -7.89
C THR A 88 -6.42 -6.86 -8.46
N ARG A 89 -6.25 -6.94 -9.78
CA ARG A 89 -5.55 -8.05 -10.44
C ARG A 89 -4.05 -8.09 -10.12
N MET A 90 -3.39 -6.95 -9.89
CA MET A 90 -2.00 -6.94 -9.41
C MET A 90 -1.91 -7.39 -7.95
N CYS A 91 -2.79 -6.92 -7.07
CA CYS A 91 -2.84 -7.39 -5.68
C CYS A 91 -2.98 -8.91 -5.63
N VAL A 92 -3.91 -9.46 -6.42
CA VAL A 92 -4.09 -10.91 -6.56
C VAL A 92 -2.82 -11.59 -7.11
N MET A 93 -2.11 -11.00 -8.06
CA MET A 93 -0.84 -11.54 -8.56
C MET A 93 0.30 -11.50 -7.53
N ILE A 94 0.39 -10.43 -6.72
CA ILE A 94 1.38 -10.31 -5.65
C ILE A 94 1.03 -11.27 -4.52
N GLU A 95 -0.25 -11.41 -4.18
CA GLU A 95 -0.76 -12.37 -3.19
C GLU A 95 -0.52 -13.82 -3.59
N MET A 96 -0.69 -14.16 -4.86
CA MET A 96 -0.34 -15.49 -5.36
C MET A 96 1.18 -15.75 -5.39
N ARG A 97 2.01 -14.71 -5.47
CA ARG A 97 3.47 -14.83 -5.59
C ARG A 97 4.18 -14.78 -4.25
N GLU A 98 3.64 -14.03 -3.29
CA GLU A 98 4.10 -13.94 -1.92
C GLU A 98 2.89 -14.07 -0.96
N PRO A 99 2.31 -15.27 -0.82
CA PRO A 99 1.15 -15.49 0.05
C PRO A 99 1.46 -15.23 1.54
N GLU A 100 2.75 -15.31 1.91
CA GLU A 100 3.24 -15.05 3.26
C GLU A 100 3.17 -13.57 3.62
N LEU A 101 3.32 -12.68 2.64
CA LEU A 101 3.18 -11.23 2.79
C LEU A 101 1.78 -10.86 3.30
N PHE A 102 0.76 -11.60 2.84
CA PHE A 102 -0.64 -11.36 3.19
C PHE A 102 -1.15 -12.22 4.35
N SER A 103 -0.36 -13.20 4.79
CA SER A 103 -0.72 -14.12 5.88
C SER A 103 -0.13 -13.71 7.23
N ALA A 104 0.91 -12.88 7.25
CA ALA A 104 1.49 -12.34 8.47
C ALA A 104 1.08 -10.86 8.63
N PRO A 105 0.47 -10.45 9.77
CA PRO A 105 0.35 -9.04 10.07
C PRO A 105 1.77 -8.48 10.15
N GLY A 106 2.10 -7.52 9.28
CA GLY A 106 3.41 -6.88 9.28
C GLY A 106 3.72 -6.41 10.69
N GLU A 107 4.76 -6.98 11.30
CA GLU A 107 5.22 -6.59 12.63
C GLU A 107 5.45 -5.08 12.64
N ALA A 108 4.53 -4.35 13.27
CA ALA A 108 4.76 -2.99 13.70
C ALA A 108 5.80 -3.06 14.81
N LYS A 109 7.07 -2.97 14.43
CA LYS A 109 8.19 -2.88 15.38
C LYS A 109 8.50 -1.44 15.73
#